data_AF-A0AAI8L591-F1
#
_entry.id   AF-A0AAI8L591-F1
#
_cell.length_a   1.000
_cell.length_b   1.000
_cell.length_c   1.000
_cell.angle_alpha   90.00
_cell.angle_beta   90.00
_cell.angle_gamma   90.00
#
_symmetry.space_group_name_H-M   'P 1'
#
loop_
_entity.id
_entity.type
_entity.pdbx_description
1 polymer ?
#
loop_
_entity_poly.entity_id
_entity_poly.type
_entity_poly.pdbx_seq_one_letter_code
_entity_poly.pdbx_strand_id
1 'polypeptide(L)'
;MRDVSRLTAERSGRGLAGVVLSTGSEVPLVPSAQVEEDPRRLAEDIIRRLPRSEALHLVAEAHSAVENRLYLPGNGPAVRETLRTGAIVVDVVKAGRRVAEADIAWSGHVLPDLEGLGEQVEQALRRAGAPHRTVGSEVQLLLLDGSAGAFLHEVCGHLLESTRQRPSLLAGHTARRVAQRQLTVDDDPRRVGGFGTHRFTMLGTATSRRRLLDAGRLAGFLADTPDGPWRAEDSRHGPQPRMSHLELAPASSPAPLDDALGATSAPVVRVHRLGFGSLDHRDGTVVLEVKDATVLEGSVVHRLEPFVVTAEARHLLVDVRAVGCPATMRQWSAYCLAASGSLPVGASTPSVLTGPVSTLPHRPLAPPRAAVPMPRREKGMSRT
;
A
#
# COMPACT_ATOMS: atom_id res chain seq x y z
N MET A 1 -12.89 -18.59 -50.80
CA MET A 1 -12.20 -18.42 -52.10
C MET A 1 -12.75 -17.16 -52.74
N ARG A 2 -11.85 -16.25 -53.13
CA ARG A 2 -12.03 -14.92 -53.75
C ARG A 2 -12.26 -13.75 -52.80
N ASP A 3 -11.10 -13.27 -52.40
CA ASP A 3 -10.72 -11.91 -52.05
C ASP A 3 -10.69 -10.99 -53.30
N VAL A 4 -10.46 -9.70 -53.01
CA VAL A 4 -9.93 -8.59 -53.82
C VAL A 4 -10.93 -7.58 -54.37
N SER A 5 -10.92 -6.38 -53.75
CA SER A 5 -10.57 -5.09 -54.40
C SER A 5 -10.53 -3.98 -53.33
N ARG A 6 -9.35 -3.70 -52.77
CA ARG A 6 -8.48 -2.52 -53.02
C ARG A 6 -9.05 -1.15 -52.60
N LEU A 7 -8.38 -0.62 -51.56
CA LEU A 7 -8.25 0.79 -51.20
C LEU A 7 -7.80 1.67 -52.37
N THR A 8 -8.43 2.84 -52.51
CA THR A 8 -7.76 4.08 -52.91
C THR A 8 -8.18 5.20 -51.96
N ALA A 9 -7.18 5.86 -51.39
CA ALA A 9 -7.32 7.03 -50.54
C ALA A 9 -7.42 8.28 -51.41
N GLU A 10 -8.36 9.16 -51.11
CA GLU A 10 -8.22 10.60 -51.39
C GLU A 10 -8.49 11.39 -50.10
N ARG A 11 -7.45 12.11 -49.67
CA ARG A 11 -7.49 13.11 -48.61
C ARG A 11 -8.21 14.35 -49.14
N SER A 12 -9.21 14.84 -48.41
CA SER A 12 -9.30 16.28 -48.10
C SER A 12 -10.15 16.50 -46.86
N GLY A 13 -9.79 17.52 -46.09
CA GLY A 13 -10.09 17.65 -44.67
C GLY A 13 -11.57 17.76 -44.30
N ARG A 14 -11.93 17.17 -43.17
CA ARG A 14 -12.65 17.77 -42.02
C ARG A 14 -12.91 16.66 -40.98
N GLY A 15 -12.84 17.05 -39.70
CA GLY A 15 -12.78 16.16 -38.55
C GLY A 15 -13.86 15.08 -38.52
N LEU A 16 -13.46 13.88 -38.09
CA LEU A 16 -14.38 12.80 -37.76
C LEU A 16 -15.31 13.26 -36.63
N ALA A 17 -16.58 13.42 -36.98
CA ALA A 17 -17.66 13.67 -36.06
C ALA A 17 -17.71 12.57 -35.00
N GLY A 18 -17.69 12.99 -33.74
CA GLY A 18 -17.84 12.11 -32.59
C GLY A 18 -19.16 11.36 -32.64
N VAL A 19 -19.09 10.06 -32.42
CA VAL A 19 -20.26 9.23 -32.12
C VAL A 19 -20.68 9.56 -30.69
N VAL A 20 -21.69 10.42 -30.55
CA VAL A 20 -22.38 10.66 -29.27
C VAL A 20 -23.37 9.52 -29.07
N LEU A 21 -23.06 8.61 -28.13
CA LEU A 21 -24.05 7.70 -27.56
C LEU A 21 -24.45 8.25 -26.18
N SER A 22 -25.65 8.82 -26.12
CA SER A 22 -26.23 9.41 -24.92
C SER A 22 -26.94 8.38 -24.03
N THR A 23 -26.99 8.72 -22.73
CA THR A 23 -27.86 8.19 -21.66
C THR A 23 -27.47 6.86 -21.01
N GLY A 24 -26.37 6.89 -20.25
CA GLY A 24 -26.27 6.10 -19.02
C GLY A 24 -26.65 7.00 -17.84
N SER A 25 -27.39 6.49 -16.87
CA SER A 25 -27.79 7.24 -15.67
C SER A 25 -26.55 7.75 -14.93
N GLU A 26 -26.35 9.06 -14.89
CA GLU A 26 -25.42 9.69 -13.96
C GLU A 26 -25.93 9.44 -12.54
N VAL A 27 -25.21 8.61 -11.78
CA VAL A 27 -25.33 8.63 -10.32
C VAL A 27 -24.81 10.01 -9.89
N PRO A 28 -25.64 10.85 -9.24
CA PRO A 28 -25.31 12.24 -9.02
C PRO A 28 -24.02 12.37 -8.22
N LEU A 29 -23.13 13.22 -8.75
CA LEU A 29 -22.01 13.77 -8.01
C LEU A 29 -22.57 14.44 -6.74
N VAL A 30 -22.01 14.13 -5.58
CA VAL A 30 -21.94 15.16 -4.54
C VAL A 30 -21.10 16.27 -5.17
N PRO A 31 -21.62 17.51 -5.32
CA PRO A 31 -20.85 18.59 -5.89
C PRO A 31 -19.85 19.06 -4.83
N SER A 32 -18.79 18.29 -4.61
CA SER A 32 -17.62 18.83 -3.92
C SER A 32 -16.88 19.66 -4.95
N ALA A 33 -16.69 20.95 -4.66
CA ALA A 33 -15.80 21.84 -5.39
C ALA A 33 -14.57 21.05 -5.88
N GLN A 34 -14.37 21.01 -7.19
CA GLN A 34 -13.25 20.30 -7.80
C GLN A 34 -11.97 21.05 -7.46
N VAL A 35 -11.36 20.73 -6.33
CA VAL A 35 -10.02 21.21 -5.98
C VAL A 35 -9.03 20.30 -6.71
N GLU A 36 -8.82 20.55 -8.00
CA GLU A 36 -7.69 19.96 -8.75
C GLU A 36 -6.43 20.74 -8.36
N GLU A 37 -5.91 20.48 -7.17
CA GLU A 37 -4.64 21.04 -6.75
C GLU A 37 -3.49 20.20 -7.33
N ASP A 38 -2.58 20.87 -8.07
CA ASP A 38 -1.35 20.28 -8.61
C ASP A 38 -0.52 19.71 -7.44
N PRO A 39 -0.25 18.39 -7.40
CA PRO A 39 0.55 17.77 -6.33
C PRO A 39 1.90 18.46 -6.10
N ARG A 40 2.48 19.10 -7.11
CA ARG A 40 3.72 19.88 -6.95
C ARG A 40 3.51 21.12 -6.09
N ARG A 41 2.41 21.86 -6.29
CA ARG A 41 2.09 23.04 -5.48
C ARG A 41 1.82 22.63 -4.02
N LEU A 42 1.12 21.52 -3.83
CA LEU A 42 0.88 20.93 -2.52
C LEU A 42 2.20 20.57 -1.81
N ALA A 43 3.11 19.90 -2.53
CA ALA A 43 4.43 19.56 -2.00
C ALA A 43 5.24 20.82 -1.63
N GLU A 44 5.22 21.84 -2.49
CA GLU A 44 5.87 23.13 -2.20
C GLU A 44 5.30 23.78 -0.92
N ASP A 45 3.98 23.80 -0.77
CA ASP A 45 3.33 24.42 0.39
C ASP A 45 3.64 23.68 1.70
N ILE A 46 3.70 22.34 1.66
CA ILE A 46 4.12 21.53 2.80
C ILE A 46 5.58 21.83 3.14
N ILE A 47 6.50 21.75 2.17
CA ILE A 47 7.94 22.00 2.40
C ILE A 47 8.20 23.39 2.95
N ARG A 48 7.49 24.42 2.46
CA ARG A 48 7.69 25.81 2.90
C ARG A 48 7.40 26.01 4.38
N ARG A 49 6.53 25.20 4.98
CA ARG A 49 6.13 25.29 6.40
C ARG A 49 7.03 24.47 7.32
N LEU A 50 7.80 23.54 6.77
CA LEU A 50 8.66 22.64 7.55
C LEU A 50 9.94 23.33 8.05
N PRO A 51 10.47 22.90 9.20
CA PRO A 51 11.70 23.46 9.76
C PRO A 51 12.89 23.25 8.82
N ARG A 52 13.70 24.29 8.66
CA ARG A 52 14.93 24.25 7.85
C ARG A 52 16.13 23.81 8.69
N SER A 53 17.04 23.08 8.05
CA SER A 53 18.30 22.65 8.64
C SER A 53 19.42 22.85 7.61
N GLU A 54 20.61 23.26 8.06
CA GLU A 54 21.80 23.31 7.21
C GLU A 54 22.37 21.92 6.95
N ALA A 55 22.13 20.95 7.85
CA ALA A 55 22.69 19.61 7.78
C ALA A 55 21.73 18.57 7.18
N LEU A 56 20.42 18.88 7.16
CA LEU A 56 19.37 18.02 6.60
C LEU A 56 18.65 18.78 5.48
N HIS A 57 18.59 18.18 4.30
CA HIS A 57 17.85 18.70 3.16
C HIS A 57 16.54 17.95 3.00
N LEU A 58 15.51 18.64 2.51
CA LEU A 58 14.25 18.03 2.09
C LEU A 58 14.23 17.99 0.57
N VAL A 59 13.91 16.83 0.02
CA VAL A 59 13.61 16.65 -1.41
C VAL A 59 12.19 16.13 -1.49
N ALA A 60 11.29 16.83 -2.18
CA ALA A 60 9.96 16.31 -2.46
C ALA A 60 9.80 15.99 -3.93
N GLU A 61 9.20 14.83 -4.17
CA GLU A 61 8.74 14.39 -5.47
C GLU A 61 7.23 14.33 -5.44
N ALA A 62 6.60 14.86 -6.48
CA ALA A 62 5.16 14.85 -6.61
C ALA A 62 4.77 14.23 -7.95
N HIS A 63 3.83 13.30 -7.90
CA HIS A 63 3.37 12.52 -9.04
C HIS A 63 1.87 12.69 -9.20
N SER A 64 1.42 12.68 -10.45
CA SER A 64 0.00 12.65 -10.78
C SER A 64 -0.23 11.78 -12.01
N ALA A 65 -1.30 11.00 -12.01
CA ALA A 65 -1.74 10.28 -13.20
C ALA A 65 -3.26 10.41 -13.38
N VAL A 66 -3.70 10.34 -14.63
CA VAL A 66 -5.12 10.29 -15.00
C VAL A 66 -5.32 9.09 -15.92
N GLU A 67 -6.22 8.20 -15.52
CA GLU A 67 -6.59 7.02 -16.27
C GLU A 67 -8.08 7.04 -16.58
N ASN A 68 -8.44 6.79 -17.84
CA ASN A 68 -9.83 6.69 -18.26
C ASN A 68 -10.16 5.24 -18.62
N ARG A 69 -11.16 4.67 -17.96
CA ARG A 69 -11.61 3.30 -18.15
C ARG A 69 -13.04 3.26 -18.70
N LEU A 70 -13.25 2.39 -19.68
CA LEU A 70 -14.55 2.02 -20.21
C LEU A 70 -14.76 0.53 -19.97
N TYR A 71 -15.79 0.20 -19.21
CA TYR A 71 -16.18 -1.18 -18.95
C TYR A 71 -17.41 -1.51 -19.77
N LEU A 72 -17.39 -2.67 -20.42
CA LEU A 72 -18.50 -3.21 -21.21
C LEU A 72 -18.94 -4.54 -20.56
N PRO A 73 -19.76 -4.50 -19.49
CA PRO A 73 -20.27 -5.71 -18.87
C PRO A 73 -21.01 -6.57 -19.90
N GLY A 74 -20.84 -7.90 -19.83
CA GLY A 74 -21.58 -8.81 -20.72
C GLY A 74 -23.10 -8.71 -20.56
N ASN A 75 -23.55 -8.36 -19.36
CA ASN A 75 -24.94 -8.07 -19.02
C ASN A 75 -25.01 -6.68 -18.36
N GLY A 76 -25.61 -5.70 -19.03
CA GLY A 76 -25.84 -4.36 -18.48
C GLY A 76 -25.26 -3.23 -19.33
N PRO A 77 -25.47 -1.96 -18.91
CA PRO A 77 -24.96 -0.81 -19.64
C PRO A 77 -23.44 -0.67 -19.48
N ALA A 78 -22.81 -0.06 -20.49
CA ALA A 78 -21.43 0.37 -20.39
C ALA A 78 -21.26 1.39 -19.25
N VAL A 79 -20.21 1.26 -18.46
CA VAL A 79 -19.86 2.21 -17.40
C VAL A 79 -18.48 2.79 -17.63
N ARG A 80 -18.26 4.01 -17.15
CA ARG A 80 -17.03 4.78 -17.35
C ARG A 80 -16.51 5.27 -16.02
N GLU A 81 -15.20 5.31 -15.91
CA GLU A 81 -14.51 5.86 -14.76
C GLU A 81 -13.28 6.63 -15.19
N THR A 82 -13.04 7.78 -14.55
CA THR A 82 -11.77 8.49 -14.62
C THR A 82 -11.13 8.38 -13.25
N LEU A 83 -10.04 7.62 -13.17
CA LEU A 83 -9.20 7.52 -11.98
C LEU A 83 -8.15 8.62 -12.05
N ARG A 84 -8.07 9.42 -11.00
CA ARG A 84 -7.02 10.43 -10.82
C ARG A 84 -6.23 10.04 -9.61
N THR A 85 -4.94 9.86 -9.76
CA THR A 85 -4.04 9.53 -8.65
C THR A 85 -3.06 10.66 -8.44
N GLY A 86 -2.78 10.94 -7.17
CA GLY A 86 -1.72 11.85 -6.74
C GLY A 86 -0.83 11.16 -5.72
N ALA A 87 0.44 11.54 -5.71
CA ALA A 87 1.36 11.13 -4.65
C ALA A 87 2.36 12.25 -4.35
N ILE A 88 2.73 12.38 -3.08
CA ILE A 88 3.83 13.23 -2.63
C ILE A 88 4.74 12.35 -1.78
N VAL A 89 6.02 12.34 -2.13
CA VAL A 89 7.08 11.67 -1.38
C VAL A 89 8.03 12.76 -0.90
N VAL A 90 8.38 12.76 0.38
CA VAL A 90 9.33 13.70 0.98
C VAL A 90 10.48 12.92 1.60
N ASP A 91 11.65 13.08 1.02
CA ASP A 91 12.91 12.50 1.48
C ASP A 91 13.64 13.50 2.39
N VAL A 92 14.06 13.02 3.56
CA VAL A 92 15.03 13.69 4.41
C VAL A 92 16.42 13.18 4.03
N VAL A 93 17.29 14.09 3.59
CA VAL A 93 18.63 13.79 3.06
C VAL A 93 19.71 14.38 3.95
N LYS A 94 20.69 13.57 4.35
CA LYS A 94 21.87 13.98 5.12
C LYS A 94 23.13 13.56 4.38
N ALA A 95 24.04 14.50 4.11
CA ALA A 95 25.30 14.25 3.39
C ALA A 95 25.10 13.44 2.09
N GLY A 96 24.10 13.82 1.29
CA GLY A 96 23.78 13.18 0.00
C GLY A 96 23.11 11.80 0.09
N ARG A 97 22.75 11.34 1.29
CA ARG A 97 22.05 10.07 1.49
C ARG A 97 20.67 10.31 2.06
N ARG A 98 19.66 9.64 1.51
CA ARG A 98 18.34 9.58 2.14
C ARG A 98 18.46 8.89 3.49
N VAL A 99 18.10 9.62 4.54
CA VAL A 99 18.06 9.11 5.90
C VAL A 99 16.65 8.79 6.34
N ALA A 100 15.62 9.52 5.94
CA ALA A 100 14.23 9.16 6.26
C ALA A 100 13.30 9.55 5.11
N GLU A 101 12.08 9.04 5.11
CA GLU A 101 11.08 9.30 4.08
C GLU A 101 9.70 9.36 4.76
N ALA A 102 8.84 10.23 4.24
CA ALA A 102 7.39 10.24 4.48
C ALA A 102 6.68 10.37 3.14
N ASP A 103 5.54 9.72 2.96
CA ASP A 103 4.79 9.76 1.71
C ASP A 103 3.29 9.70 1.94
N ILE A 104 2.55 10.19 0.96
CA ILE A 104 1.10 10.02 0.89
C ILE A 104 0.68 9.92 -0.57
N ALA A 105 -0.21 8.99 -0.86
CA ALA A 105 -0.85 8.87 -2.15
C ALA A 105 -2.37 8.75 -2.01
N TRP A 106 -3.09 9.22 -3.01
CA TRP A 106 -4.54 9.28 -2.99
C TRP A 106 -5.13 9.08 -4.37
N SER A 107 -6.42 8.71 -4.39
CA SER A 107 -7.23 8.66 -5.59
C SER A 107 -8.46 9.55 -5.47
N GLY A 108 -8.87 10.14 -6.60
CA GLY A 108 -10.05 10.98 -6.72
C GLY A 108 -9.77 12.47 -6.55
N HIS A 109 -10.80 13.21 -6.12
CA HIS A 109 -10.81 14.68 -6.08
C HIS A 109 -10.69 15.25 -4.67
N VAL A 110 -10.68 14.40 -3.66
CA VAL A 110 -10.54 14.82 -2.26
C VAL A 110 -9.11 14.57 -1.85
N LEU A 111 -8.45 15.63 -1.41
CA LEU A 111 -7.07 15.55 -0.94
C LEU A 111 -6.97 14.67 0.32
N PRO A 112 -5.86 13.94 0.47
CA PRO A 112 -5.63 13.12 1.65
C PRO A 112 -5.17 14.01 2.82
N ASP A 113 -4.79 13.38 3.92
CA ASP A 113 -4.30 14.08 5.12
C ASP A 113 -2.89 14.67 4.91
N LEU A 114 -2.83 15.83 4.26
CA LEU A 114 -1.59 16.55 3.98
C LEU A 114 -0.94 17.15 5.24
N GLU A 115 -1.73 17.46 6.27
CA GLU A 115 -1.22 17.89 7.58
C GLU A 115 -0.48 16.73 8.26
N GLY A 116 -1.07 15.53 8.25
CA GLY A 116 -0.44 14.31 8.73
C GLY A 116 0.85 13.98 7.99
N LEU A 117 0.96 14.25 6.68
CA LEU A 117 2.25 14.14 5.96
C LEU A 117 3.29 15.12 6.54
N GLY A 118 2.91 16.38 6.78
CA GLY A 118 3.79 17.37 7.40
C GLY A 118 4.30 16.91 8.77
N GLU A 119 3.42 16.41 9.64
CA GLU A 119 3.79 15.86 10.95
C GLU A 119 4.80 14.71 10.82
N GLN A 120 4.59 13.79 9.87
CA GLN A 120 5.49 12.66 9.64
C GLN A 120 6.88 13.12 9.20
N VAL A 121 6.97 14.15 8.34
CA VAL A 121 8.26 14.73 7.92
C VAL A 121 8.97 15.42 9.09
N GLU A 122 8.25 16.15 9.93
CA GLU A 122 8.87 16.74 11.13
C GLU A 122 9.40 15.68 12.10
N GLN A 123 8.64 14.62 12.31
CA GLN A 123 9.09 13.48 13.10
C GLN A 123 10.33 12.84 12.46
N ALA A 124 10.40 12.80 11.13
CA ALA A 124 11.54 12.29 10.37
C ALA A 124 12.79 13.13 10.55
N LEU A 125 12.64 14.45 10.54
CA LEU A 125 13.72 15.39 10.83
C LEU A 125 14.23 15.23 12.26
N ARG A 126 13.33 15.09 13.25
CA ARG A 126 13.70 14.89 14.66
C ARG A 126 14.52 13.61 14.89
N ARG A 127 14.13 12.50 14.25
CA ARG A 127 14.84 11.21 14.38
C ARG A 127 16.08 11.07 13.52
N ALA A 128 16.22 11.85 12.44
CA ALA A 128 17.37 11.79 11.53
C ALA A 128 18.72 12.18 12.19
N GLY A 129 18.68 12.87 13.32
CA GLY A 129 19.85 13.21 14.13
C GLY A 129 20.23 12.18 15.20
N ALA A 130 19.38 11.18 15.45
CA ALA A 130 19.57 10.23 16.55
C ALA A 130 20.74 9.26 16.29
N PRO A 131 21.47 8.82 17.33
CA PRO A 131 22.49 7.79 17.21
C PRO A 131 21.89 6.45 16.74
N HIS A 132 22.67 5.71 15.95
CA HIS A 132 22.24 4.42 15.42
C HIS A 132 22.50 3.26 16.39
N ARG A 133 21.67 2.21 16.30
CA ARG A 133 21.81 0.95 17.02
C ARG A 133 21.27 -0.22 16.19
N THR A 134 21.80 -1.41 16.40
CA THR A 134 21.25 -2.65 15.81
C THR A 134 20.05 -3.14 16.62
N VAL A 135 19.04 -3.68 15.95
CA VAL A 135 17.86 -4.27 16.59
C VAL A 135 18.22 -5.51 17.42
N GLY A 136 17.47 -5.77 18.49
CA GLY A 136 17.56 -7.03 19.24
C GLY A 136 16.91 -8.19 18.48
N SER A 137 17.32 -9.43 18.77
CA SER A 137 16.85 -10.64 18.06
C SER A 137 15.37 -10.95 18.25
N GLU A 138 14.76 -10.48 19.33
CA GLU A 138 13.34 -10.59 19.62
C GLU A 138 12.84 -9.27 20.22
N VAL A 139 11.79 -8.70 19.62
CA VAL A 139 11.23 -7.39 20.01
C VAL A 139 9.72 -7.39 19.81
N GLN A 140 9.01 -6.48 20.44
CA GLN A 140 7.65 -6.11 20.04
C GLN A 140 7.70 -4.90 19.11
N LEU A 141 6.81 -4.86 18.12
CA LEU A 141 6.68 -3.72 17.21
C LEU A 141 5.49 -2.87 17.63
N LEU A 142 5.75 -1.61 17.96
CA LEU A 142 4.74 -0.57 17.99
C LEU A 142 4.71 0.08 16.60
N LEU A 143 3.73 -0.31 15.80
CA LEU A 143 3.52 0.19 14.43
C LEU A 143 2.84 1.56 14.49
N LEU A 144 3.51 2.58 13.96
CA LEU A 144 3.10 3.99 13.93
C LEU A 144 2.98 4.49 12.48
N ASP A 145 2.48 5.70 12.27
CA ASP A 145 2.59 6.44 10.99
C ASP A 145 2.10 5.66 9.76
N GLY A 146 1.02 4.88 9.92
CA GLY A 146 0.45 4.07 8.85
C GLY A 146 1.18 2.74 8.58
N SER A 147 2.33 2.47 9.23
CA SER A 147 3.04 1.19 9.08
C SER A 147 2.19 -0.04 9.50
N ALA A 148 1.20 0.16 10.37
CA ALA A 148 0.19 -0.86 10.68
C ALA A 148 -0.67 -1.25 9.45
N GLY A 149 -0.86 -0.33 8.50
CA GLY A 149 -1.50 -0.58 7.21
C GLY A 149 -0.69 -1.54 6.34
N ALA A 150 0.61 -1.31 6.17
CA ALA A 150 1.51 -2.22 5.47
C ALA A 150 1.57 -3.59 6.16
N PHE A 151 1.63 -3.62 7.49
CA PHE A 151 1.58 -4.86 8.25
C PHE A 151 0.29 -5.65 7.97
N LEU A 152 -0.88 -5.02 8.07
CA LEU A 152 -2.17 -5.66 7.79
C LEU A 152 -2.30 -6.11 6.33
N HIS A 153 -1.75 -5.35 5.39
CA HIS A 153 -1.74 -5.70 3.98
C HIS A 153 -1.11 -7.08 3.75
N GLU A 154 0.07 -7.31 4.33
CA GLU A 154 0.78 -8.57 4.18
C GLU A 154 0.16 -9.69 5.04
N VAL A 155 -0.09 -9.44 6.33
CA VAL A 155 -0.46 -10.49 7.29
C VAL A 155 -1.93 -10.85 7.27
N CYS A 156 -2.80 -9.98 6.75
CA CYS A 156 -4.25 -10.21 6.67
C CYS A 156 -4.72 -10.14 5.23
N GLY A 157 -4.39 -9.06 4.54
CA GLY A 157 -4.87 -8.74 3.21
C GLY A 157 -4.68 -9.85 2.19
N HIS A 158 -3.42 -10.19 1.91
CA HIS A 158 -3.08 -11.26 0.96
C HIS A 158 -3.61 -12.64 1.38
N LEU A 159 -3.67 -12.95 2.68
CA LEU A 159 -4.32 -14.18 3.15
C LEU A 159 -5.81 -14.25 2.77
N LEU A 160 -6.47 -13.11 2.58
CA LEU A 160 -7.90 -13.02 2.32
C LEU A 160 -8.26 -12.80 0.84
N GLU A 161 -7.26 -12.77 -0.05
CA GLU A 161 -7.43 -12.80 -1.52
C GLU A 161 -7.71 -14.23 -2.07
N SER A 162 -8.00 -15.19 -1.18
CA SER A 162 -8.19 -16.63 -1.48
C SER A 162 -9.07 -16.90 -2.70
N THR A 163 -8.63 -17.77 -3.60
CA THR A 163 -9.42 -18.30 -4.73
C THR A 163 -9.40 -19.82 -4.74
N ARG A 164 -10.22 -20.48 -5.58
CA ARG A 164 -10.12 -21.93 -5.77
C ARG A 164 -8.73 -22.37 -6.25
N GLN A 165 -8.07 -21.57 -7.09
CA GLN A 165 -6.73 -21.84 -7.62
C GLN A 165 -5.61 -21.48 -6.63
N ARG A 166 -5.90 -20.63 -5.64
CA ARG A 166 -4.96 -20.19 -4.60
C ARG A 166 -5.70 -20.18 -3.26
N PRO A 167 -5.94 -21.36 -2.65
CA PRO A 167 -6.66 -21.42 -1.39
C PRO A 167 -5.81 -20.79 -0.27
N SER A 168 -6.44 -19.95 0.54
CA SER A 168 -5.82 -19.45 1.77
C SER A 168 -5.64 -20.55 2.79
N LEU A 169 -4.65 -20.38 3.67
CA LEU A 169 -4.49 -21.18 4.87
C LEU A 169 -5.68 -21.08 5.83
N LEU A 170 -6.50 -20.04 5.69
CA LEU A 170 -7.72 -19.87 6.47
C LEU A 170 -8.93 -20.55 5.81
N ALA A 171 -8.77 -21.22 4.67
CA ALA A 171 -9.86 -21.94 4.00
C ALA A 171 -10.47 -23.01 4.94
N GLY A 172 -11.80 -23.02 5.04
CA GLY A 172 -12.52 -23.91 5.97
C GLY A 172 -12.59 -23.40 7.42
N HIS A 173 -12.03 -22.23 7.73
CA HIS A 173 -12.11 -21.60 9.06
C HIS A 173 -13.14 -20.47 9.15
N THR A 174 -14.13 -20.40 8.25
CA THR A 174 -15.19 -19.38 8.29
C THR A 174 -15.91 -19.37 9.65
N ALA A 175 -16.16 -18.18 10.20
CA ALA A 175 -16.69 -17.96 11.55
C ALA A 175 -15.81 -18.41 12.73
N ARG A 176 -14.63 -19.01 12.49
CA ARG A 176 -13.63 -19.24 13.54
C ARG A 176 -12.86 -17.95 13.84
N ARG A 177 -12.36 -17.87 15.07
CA ARG A 177 -11.43 -16.83 15.49
C ARG A 177 -10.06 -17.16 14.89
N VAL A 178 -9.59 -16.31 13.99
CA VAL A 178 -8.30 -16.43 13.30
C VAL A 178 -7.34 -15.31 13.67
N ALA A 179 -7.82 -14.33 14.44
CA ALA A 179 -7.10 -13.15 14.85
C ALA A 179 -7.58 -12.67 16.23
N GLN A 180 -6.85 -11.72 16.82
CA GLN A 180 -7.20 -11.11 18.10
C GLN A 180 -8.54 -10.38 18.08
N ARG A 181 -9.24 -10.36 19.23
CA ARG A 181 -10.60 -9.79 19.35
C ARG A 181 -10.68 -8.32 18.95
N GLN A 182 -9.57 -7.60 19.09
CA GLN A 182 -9.46 -6.18 18.76
C GLN A 182 -9.44 -5.92 17.24
N LEU A 183 -9.22 -6.95 16.42
CA LEU A 183 -9.08 -6.80 14.98
C LEU A 183 -10.44 -6.93 14.28
N THR A 184 -11.03 -5.77 13.96
CA THR A 184 -12.13 -5.67 12.99
C THR A 184 -11.59 -4.94 11.77
N VAL A 185 -11.55 -5.65 10.64
CA VAL A 185 -10.91 -5.18 9.41
C VAL A 185 -11.90 -5.24 8.26
N ASP A 186 -12.03 -4.13 7.56
CA ASP A 186 -12.82 -4.04 6.33
C ASP A 186 -11.91 -3.67 5.14
N ASP A 187 -12.29 -4.06 3.93
CA ASP A 187 -11.75 -3.51 2.67
C ASP A 187 -12.83 -2.61 2.04
N ASP A 188 -12.58 -1.31 1.95
CA ASP A 188 -13.52 -0.34 1.36
C ASP A 188 -12.93 0.40 0.15
N PRO A 189 -13.20 -0.05 -1.09
CA PRO A 189 -12.78 0.63 -2.32
C PRO A 189 -13.41 2.02 -2.52
N ARG A 190 -14.30 2.47 -1.63
CA ARG A 190 -14.99 3.75 -1.71
C ARG A 190 -14.44 4.77 -0.71
N ARG A 191 -13.33 4.46 -0.03
CA ARG A 191 -12.71 5.35 0.96
C ARG A 191 -12.28 6.66 0.30
N VAL A 192 -12.97 7.75 0.61
CA VAL A 192 -12.62 9.09 0.12
C VAL A 192 -11.16 9.43 0.45
N GLY A 193 -10.39 9.85 -0.55
CA GLY A 193 -8.96 10.16 -0.43
C GLY A 193 -8.05 8.93 -0.28
N GLY A 194 -8.60 7.70 -0.27
CA GLY A 194 -7.80 6.47 -0.21
C GLY A 194 -7.12 6.20 -1.56
N PHE A 195 -5.88 5.70 -1.55
CA PHE A 195 -5.13 5.46 -2.77
C PHE A 195 -5.74 4.36 -3.66
N GLY A 196 -6.26 3.28 -3.06
CA GLY A 196 -6.90 2.19 -3.79
C GLY A 196 -8.36 2.44 -4.22
N THR A 197 -8.85 3.67 -4.10
CA THR A 197 -10.26 4.01 -4.37
C THR A 197 -10.62 3.86 -5.83
N HIS A 198 -11.73 3.19 -6.10
CA HIS A 198 -12.29 3.02 -7.44
C HIS A 198 -13.78 2.64 -7.36
N ARG A 199 -14.53 2.98 -8.40
CA ARG A 199 -15.99 2.83 -8.48
C ARG A 199 -16.40 1.49 -9.08
N PHE A 200 -15.61 0.97 -10.02
CA PHE A 200 -15.96 -0.26 -10.73
C PHE A 200 -14.84 -1.28 -10.75
N THR A 201 -15.19 -2.53 -10.50
CA THR A 201 -14.29 -3.68 -10.70
C THR A 201 -13.96 -3.84 -12.20
N MET A 202 -13.02 -4.73 -12.54
CA MET A 202 -12.73 -5.09 -13.93
C MET A 202 -13.92 -5.71 -14.68
N LEU A 203 -14.96 -6.14 -13.96
CA LEU A 203 -16.21 -6.63 -14.53
C LEU A 203 -17.22 -5.49 -14.82
N GLY A 204 -16.90 -4.25 -14.47
CA GLY A 204 -17.79 -3.10 -14.56
C GLY A 204 -18.87 -3.08 -13.47
N THR A 205 -18.75 -3.93 -12.45
CA THR A 205 -19.67 -3.96 -11.31
C THR A 205 -19.29 -2.91 -10.28
N ALA A 206 -20.28 -2.27 -9.66
CA ALA A 206 -20.05 -1.25 -8.65
C ALA A 206 -19.33 -1.84 -7.43
N THR A 207 -18.36 -1.11 -6.90
CA THR A 207 -17.59 -1.55 -5.75
C THR A 207 -18.37 -1.42 -4.43
N SER A 208 -18.01 -2.23 -3.45
CA SER A 208 -18.68 -2.30 -2.14
C SER A 208 -17.66 -2.60 -1.03
N ARG A 209 -17.97 -2.13 0.18
CA ARG A 209 -17.21 -2.48 1.39
C ARG A 209 -17.41 -3.95 1.73
N ARG A 210 -16.33 -4.61 2.14
CA ARG A 210 -16.33 -6.00 2.58
C ARG A 210 -15.74 -6.11 3.96
N ARG A 211 -16.44 -6.79 4.87
CA ARG A 211 -15.85 -7.18 6.15
C ARG A 211 -14.98 -8.41 5.98
N LEU A 212 -13.73 -8.28 6.39
CA LEU A 212 -12.72 -9.33 6.31
C LEU A 212 -12.58 -10.04 7.67
N LEU A 213 -12.47 -9.24 8.74
CA LEU A 213 -12.44 -9.70 10.12
C LEU A 213 -13.51 -8.98 10.94
N ASP A 214 -14.27 -9.74 11.73
CA ASP A 214 -15.23 -9.20 12.71
C ASP A 214 -14.79 -9.60 14.13
N ALA A 215 -14.25 -8.65 14.89
CA ALA A 215 -13.70 -8.88 16.21
C ALA A 215 -12.81 -10.13 16.27
N GLY A 216 -11.89 -10.28 15.31
CA GLY A 216 -10.94 -11.39 15.16
C GLY A 216 -11.50 -12.68 14.52
N ARG A 217 -12.79 -12.71 14.15
CA ARG A 217 -13.40 -13.84 13.43
C ARG A 217 -13.34 -13.61 11.93
N LEU A 218 -13.04 -14.68 11.18
CA LEU A 218 -13.06 -14.63 9.72
C LEU A 218 -14.50 -14.41 9.22
N ALA A 219 -14.74 -13.28 8.55
CA ALA A 219 -16.04 -12.93 7.99
C ALA A 219 -16.20 -13.41 6.53
N GLY A 220 -15.11 -13.43 5.76
CA GLY A 220 -15.10 -13.94 4.39
C GLY A 220 -13.80 -13.63 3.65
N PHE A 221 -13.70 -14.12 2.43
CA PHE A 221 -12.63 -13.85 1.48
C PHE A 221 -13.09 -12.86 0.41
N LEU A 222 -12.15 -12.13 -0.20
CA LEU A 222 -12.45 -11.18 -1.27
C LEU A 222 -13.10 -11.86 -2.49
N ALA A 223 -12.77 -13.12 -2.75
CA ALA A 223 -13.31 -13.88 -3.88
C ALA A 223 -14.63 -14.61 -3.62
N ASP A 224 -15.22 -14.50 -2.41
CA ASP A 224 -16.41 -15.28 -2.06
C ASP A 224 -17.66 -14.86 -2.87
N THR A 225 -17.69 -13.62 -3.36
CA THR A 225 -18.77 -13.10 -4.20
C THR A 225 -18.38 -13.15 -5.68
N PRO A 226 -19.29 -13.51 -6.60
CA PRO A 226 -19.07 -13.38 -8.05
C PRO A 226 -18.62 -11.97 -8.46
N ASP A 227 -19.19 -10.95 -7.82
CA ASP A 227 -18.82 -9.53 -7.98
C ASP A 227 -17.70 -9.11 -7.03
N GLY A 228 -16.77 -10.03 -6.71
CA GLY A 228 -15.58 -9.76 -5.90
C GLY A 228 -14.78 -8.57 -6.45
N PRO A 229 -13.82 -8.03 -5.69
CA PRO A 229 -13.00 -6.92 -6.14
C PRO A 229 -11.96 -7.43 -7.14
N TRP A 230 -12.45 -7.81 -8.33
CA TRP A 230 -11.64 -8.24 -9.46
C TRP A 230 -10.92 -7.02 -10.01
N ARG A 231 -9.63 -6.91 -9.71
CA ARG A 231 -8.79 -5.78 -10.13
C ARG A 231 -7.65 -6.28 -11.02
N ALA A 232 -7.24 -5.43 -11.95
CA ALA A 232 -6.07 -5.59 -12.79
C ALA A 232 -5.49 -4.21 -13.11
N GLU A 233 -4.18 -4.14 -13.35
CA GLU A 233 -3.50 -2.91 -13.74
C GLU A 233 -4.10 -2.36 -15.03
N ASP A 234 -4.26 -3.22 -16.04
CA ASP A 234 -4.85 -2.87 -17.32
C ASP A 234 -5.44 -4.11 -18.04
N SER A 235 -5.90 -3.92 -19.28
CA SER A 235 -6.52 -4.97 -20.10
C SER A 235 -5.59 -6.10 -20.55
N ARG A 236 -4.27 -5.98 -20.33
CA ARG A 236 -3.27 -7.02 -20.64
C ARG A 236 -3.12 -8.01 -19.49
N HIS A 237 -3.63 -7.68 -18.31
CA HIS A 237 -3.52 -8.48 -17.10
C HIS A 237 -4.83 -9.20 -16.78
N GLY A 238 -4.73 -10.44 -16.32
CA GLY A 238 -5.89 -11.19 -15.83
C GLY A 238 -6.38 -10.63 -14.50
N PRO A 239 -7.68 -10.28 -14.37
CA PRO A 239 -8.23 -9.82 -13.09
C PRO A 239 -8.10 -10.87 -11.98
N GLN A 240 -7.76 -10.42 -10.78
CA GLN A 240 -7.72 -11.23 -9.56
C GLN A 240 -8.50 -10.53 -8.45
N PRO A 241 -9.02 -11.25 -7.43
CA PRO A 241 -9.57 -10.61 -6.24
C PRO A 241 -8.42 -9.92 -5.52
N ARG A 242 -8.48 -8.60 -5.40
CA ARG A 242 -7.39 -7.80 -4.82
C ARG A 242 -7.95 -6.77 -3.85
N MET A 243 -7.22 -6.54 -2.77
CA MET A 243 -7.53 -5.48 -1.80
C MET A 243 -7.60 -4.11 -2.46
N SER A 244 -8.25 -3.16 -1.81
CA SER A 244 -8.38 -1.77 -2.25
C SER A 244 -7.90 -0.82 -1.16
N HIS A 245 -8.64 -0.74 -0.05
CA HIS A 245 -8.30 0.13 1.08
C HIS A 245 -8.71 -0.54 2.38
N LEU A 246 -7.73 -1.00 3.17
CA LEU A 246 -7.98 -1.68 4.43
C LEU A 246 -8.30 -0.68 5.55
N GLU A 247 -9.36 -0.91 6.31
CA GLU A 247 -9.71 -0.11 7.49
C GLU A 247 -9.69 -0.99 8.74
N LEU A 248 -8.79 -0.68 9.68
CA LEU A 248 -8.78 -1.29 11.01
C LEU A 248 -9.55 -0.40 11.98
N ALA A 249 -10.56 -0.96 12.64
CA ALA A 249 -11.30 -0.26 13.67
C ALA A 249 -10.38 0.09 14.88
N PRO A 250 -10.40 1.34 15.37
CA PRO A 250 -9.63 1.74 16.54
C PRO A 250 -10.28 1.23 17.84
N ALA A 251 -9.47 1.14 18.89
CA ALA A 251 -9.98 1.02 20.26
C ALA A 251 -10.72 2.30 20.67
N SER A 252 -11.66 2.18 21.61
CA SER A 252 -12.47 3.33 22.06
C SER A 252 -11.70 4.35 22.90
N SER A 253 -10.57 3.95 23.50
CA SER A 253 -9.74 4.78 24.37
C SER A 253 -8.26 4.41 24.19
N PRO A 254 -7.31 5.25 24.66
CA PRO A 254 -5.88 4.92 24.62
C PRO A 254 -5.48 3.84 25.62
N ALA A 255 -6.26 3.63 26.68
CA ALA A 255 -5.92 2.75 27.80
C ALA A 255 -5.45 1.33 27.39
N PRO A 256 -6.08 0.62 26.43
CA PRO A 256 -5.61 -0.71 26.05
C PRO A 256 -4.18 -0.74 25.51
N LEU A 257 -3.77 0.30 24.77
CA LEU A 257 -2.41 0.39 24.23
C LEU A 257 -1.41 0.79 25.33
N ASP A 258 -1.77 1.76 26.16
CA ASP A 258 -0.93 2.20 27.29
C ASP A 258 -0.71 1.06 28.30
N ASP A 259 -1.77 0.33 28.65
CA ASP A 259 -1.72 -0.83 29.55
C ASP A 259 -0.83 -1.93 28.96
N ALA A 260 -0.97 -2.22 27.65
CA ALA A 260 -0.16 -3.25 26.99
C ALA A 260 1.32 -2.85 26.90
N LEU A 261 1.62 -1.56 26.68
CA LEU A 261 2.98 -1.02 26.71
C LEU A 261 3.56 -1.03 28.13
N GLY A 262 2.76 -0.75 29.17
CA GLY A 262 3.19 -0.80 30.57
C GLY A 262 3.41 -2.22 31.09
N ALA A 263 2.69 -3.20 30.55
CA ALA A 263 2.78 -4.61 30.96
C ALA A 263 3.87 -5.40 30.21
N THR A 264 4.50 -4.83 29.17
CA THR A 264 5.47 -5.57 28.36
C THR A 264 6.83 -5.71 29.04
N SER A 265 7.40 -6.90 28.99
CA SER A 265 8.77 -7.19 29.40
C SER A 265 9.74 -7.26 28.22
N ALA A 266 9.24 -7.25 26.98
CA ALA A 266 10.05 -7.32 25.78
C ALA A 266 10.45 -5.89 25.32
N PRO A 267 11.62 -5.71 24.68
CA PRO A 267 11.96 -4.42 24.08
C PRO A 267 10.92 -4.00 23.04
N VAL A 268 10.41 -2.78 23.14
CA VAL A 268 9.45 -2.22 22.18
C VAL A 268 10.18 -1.34 21.18
N VAL A 269 10.03 -1.68 19.91
CA VAL A 269 10.54 -0.92 18.77
C VAL A 269 9.40 -0.12 18.16
N ARG A 270 9.58 1.19 18.04
CA ARG A 270 8.65 2.10 17.36
C ARG A 270 8.94 2.07 15.87
N VAL A 271 8.06 1.47 15.09
CA VAL A 271 8.21 1.36 13.64
C VAL A 271 7.45 2.51 12.98
N HIS A 272 8.19 3.35 12.25
CA HIS A 272 7.64 4.50 11.52
C HIS A 272 7.38 4.14 10.05
N ARG A 273 8.14 3.18 9.51
CA ARG A 273 8.02 2.81 8.10
C ARG A 273 8.42 1.36 7.86
N LEU A 274 7.52 0.63 7.22
CA LEU A 274 7.82 -0.63 6.57
C LEU A 274 8.21 -0.38 5.10
N GLY A 275 9.17 -1.15 4.60
CA GLY A 275 9.57 -1.18 3.21
C GLY A 275 8.77 -2.25 2.45
N PHE A 276 9.48 -3.09 1.70
CA PHE A 276 8.83 -4.19 1.00
C PHE A 276 8.33 -5.27 1.98
N GLY A 277 7.13 -5.76 1.70
CA GLY A 277 6.54 -6.91 2.33
C GLY A 277 6.32 -8.04 1.31
N SER A 278 6.21 -9.27 1.80
CA SER A 278 5.67 -10.36 1.00
C SER A 278 5.04 -11.43 1.89
N LEU A 279 4.06 -12.14 1.31
CA LEU A 279 3.42 -13.32 1.89
C LEU A 279 3.55 -14.52 0.94
N ASP A 280 4.03 -15.66 1.45
CA ASP A 280 3.93 -16.94 0.75
C ASP A 280 2.59 -17.60 1.08
N HIS A 281 1.71 -17.73 0.09
CA HIS A 281 0.39 -18.33 0.28
C HIS A 281 0.42 -19.82 0.64
N ARG A 282 1.54 -20.52 0.42
CA ARG A 282 1.64 -21.98 0.65
C ARG A 282 1.76 -22.31 2.12
N ASP A 283 2.56 -21.56 2.85
CA ASP A 283 2.86 -21.81 4.27
C ASP A 283 2.56 -20.62 5.18
N GLY A 284 2.19 -19.46 4.61
CA GLY A 284 1.76 -18.28 5.36
C GLY A 284 2.93 -17.49 5.92
N THR A 285 4.15 -17.78 5.49
CA THR A 285 5.34 -17.02 5.87
C THR A 285 5.22 -15.61 5.32
N VAL A 286 5.44 -14.64 6.20
CA VAL A 286 5.50 -13.22 5.89
C VAL A 286 6.91 -12.72 6.13
N VAL A 287 7.41 -11.92 5.21
CA VAL A 287 8.66 -11.17 5.34
C VAL A 287 8.31 -9.68 5.31
N LEU A 288 8.67 -8.95 6.36
CA LEU A 288 8.49 -7.51 6.45
C LEU A 288 9.84 -6.83 6.56
N GLU A 289 10.13 -5.90 5.66
CA GLU A 289 11.27 -5.02 5.80
C GLU A 289 10.92 -3.83 6.69
N VAL A 290 11.70 -3.59 7.74
CA VAL A 290 11.60 -2.40 8.58
C VAL A 290 12.66 -1.40 8.15
N LYS A 291 12.23 -0.29 7.54
CA LYS A 291 13.11 0.74 6.97
C LYS A 291 13.41 1.88 7.93
N ASP A 292 12.46 2.21 8.79
CA ASP A 292 12.63 3.29 9.75
C ASP A 292 11.98 2.93 11.08
N ALA A 293 12.81 2.84 12.11
CA ALA A 293 12.37 2.49 13.44
C ALA A 293 13.27 3.13 14.50
N THR A 294 12.71 3.32 15.68
CA THR A 294 13.41 3.85 16.84
C THR A 294 13.16 2.99 18.07
N VAL A 295 14.10 3.03 19.01
CA VAL A 295 13.94 2.46 20.35
C VAL A 295 14.26 3.55 21.37
N LEU A 296 13.58 3.52 22.52
CA LEU A 296 13.82 4.43 23.62
C LEU A 296 14.63 3.70 24.70
N GLU A 297 15.77 4.26 25.09
CA GLU A 297 16.61 3.75 26.17
C GLU A 297 16.81 4.84 27.21
N GLY A 298 16.09 4.72 28.33
CA GLY A 298 15.94 5.83 29.28
C GLY A 298 15.27 7.02 28.60
N SER A 299 15.96 8.15 28.49
CA SER A 299 15.49 9.36 27.79
C SER A 299 16.08 9.52 26.39
N VAL A 300 16.92 8.60 25.92
CA VAL A 300 17.63 8.71 24.64
C VAL A 300 16.90 7.90 23.58
N VAL A 301 16.59 8.57 22.46
CA VAL A 301 16.05 7.91 21.27
C VAL A 301 17.22 7.41 20.43
N HIS A 302 17.23 6.11 20.15
CA HIS A 302 18.15 5.49 19.19
C HIS A 302 17.41 5.13 17.92
N ARG A 303 18.04 5.41 16.79
CA ARG A 303 17.55 4.97 15.49
C ARG A 303 18.05 3.57 15.19
N LEU A 304 17.17 2.68 14.74
CA LEU A 304 17.57 1.34 14.37
C LEU A 304 18.10 1.29 12.94
N GLU A 305 19.16 0.52 12.72
CA GLU A 305 19.53 0.05 11.39
C GLU A 305 18.37 -0.75 10.79
N PRO A 306 18.15 -0.71 9.46
CA PRO A 306 17.11 -1.51 8.83
C PRO A 306 17.22 -2.99 9.18
N PHE A 307 16.08 -3.65 9.37
CA PHE A 307 16.00 -5.07 9.72
C PHE A 307 14.80 -5.73 9.06
N VAL A 308 14.77 -7.06 9.12
CA VAL A 308 13.71 -7.88 8.55
C VAL A 308 13.02 -8.64 9.67
N VAL A 309 11.70 -8.75 9.57
CA VAL A 309 10.88 -9.63 10.40
C VAL A 309 10.36 -10.76 9.52
N THR A 310 10.64 -11.99 9.92
CA THR A 310 10.08 -13.18 9.29
C THR A 310 9.24 -13.91 10.32
N ALA A 311 7.97 -14.07 10.03
CA ALA A 311 7.04 -14.75 10.91
C ALA A 311 5.87 -15.31 10.10
N GLU A 312 5.03 -16.07 10.76
CA GLU A 312 3.88 -16.67 10.12
C GLU A 312 2.64 -15.81 10.34
N ALA A 313 1.89 -15.52 9.27
CA ALA A 313 0.81 -14.54 9.29
C ALA A 313 -0.27 -14.82 10.35
N ARG A 314 -0.70 -16.08 10.53
CA ARG A 314 -1.71 -16.42 11.55
C ARG A 314 -1.19 -16.16 12.96
N HIS A 315 0.10 -16.40 13.23
CA HIS A 315 0.70 -16.10 14.54
C HIS A 315 0.69 -14.60 14.79
N LEU A 316 1.10 -13.80 13.81
CA LEU A 316 1.08 -12.33 13.92
C LEU A 316 -0.32 -11.78 14.19
N LEU A 317 -1.36 -12.35 13.58
CA LEU A 317 -2.76 -11.96 13.80
C LEU A 317 -3.29 -12.34 15.20
N VAL A 318 -2.91 -13.50 15.72
CA VAL A 318 -3.35 -13.95 17.05
C VAL A 318 -2.49 -13.38 18.17
N ASP A 319 -1.33 -12.79 17.89
CA ASP A 319 -0.43 -12.24 18.90
C ASP A 319 -0.49 -10.71 19.03
N VAL A 320 -1.35 -10.01 18.28
CA VAL A 320 -1.60 -8.57 18.49
C VAL A 320 -2.00 -8.29 19.94
N ARG A 321 -1.24 -7.42 20.61
CA ARG A 321 -1.44 -7.11 22.03
C ARG A 321 -2.44 -5.97 22.22
N ALA A 322 -2.33 -4.93 21.42
CA ALA A 322 -3.22 -3.78 21.49
C ALA A 322 -3.38 -3.07 20.16
N VAL A 323 -4.55 -2.46 19.99
CA VAL A 323 -4.88 -1.54 18.90
C VAL A 323 -5.09 -0.14 19.51
N GLY A 324 -4.55 0.89 18.87
CA GLY A 324 -4.63 2.28 19.30
C GLY A 324 -6.01 2.89 19.11
N CYS A 325 -6.19 4.09 19.64
CA CYS A 325 -7.44 4.85 19.57
C CYS A 325 -7.51 5.74 18.31
N PRO A 326 -8.64 6.44 18.05
CA PRO A 326 -8.79 7.27 16.86
C PRO A 326 -7.71 8.35 16.69
N ALA A 327 -7.11 8.84 17.78
CA ALA A 327 -6.05 9.85 17.73
C ALA A 327 -4.76 9.36 17.03
N THR A 328 -4.53 8.04 16.99
CA THR A 328 -3.35 7.46 16.33
C THR A 328 -3.65 6.93 14.92
N MET A 329 -4.85 7.20 14.39
CA MET A 329 -5.21 6.83 13.03
C MET A 329 -4.30 7.53 12.02
N ARG A 330 -3.72 6.75 11.11
CA ARG A 330 -2.90 7.25 10.02
C ARG A 330 -3.22 6.49 8.73
N GLN A 331 -3.00 7.15 7.60
CA GLN A 331 -3.15 6.53 6.28
C GLN A 331 -1.83 5.89 5.85
N TRP A 332 -1.96 4.83 5.06
CA TRP A 332 -0.86 4.21 4.34
C TRP A 332 -1.27 4.01 2.89
N SER A 333 -0.30 4.12 1.98
CA SER A 333 -0.50 3.95 0.55
C SER A 333 0.69 3.22 -0.07
N ALA A 334 0.41 2.34 -1.02
CA ALA A 334 1.45 1.69 -1.80
C ALA A 334 0.91 1.19 -3.14
N TYR A 335 1.83 0.76 -4.01
CA TYR A 335 1.51 -0.12 -5.12
C TYR A 335 1.74 -1.57 -4.69
N CYS A 336 0.71 -2.41 -4.81
CA CYS A 336 0.82 -3.84 -4.56
C CYS A 336 0.99 -4.61 -5.85
N LEU A 337 2.11 -5.32 -5.97
CA LEU A 337 2.49 -6.08 -7.16
C LEU A 337 1.97 -7.52 -7.08
N ALA A 338 1.24 -7.95 -8.11
CA ALA A 338 0.91 -9.37 -8.30
C ALA A 338 0.80 -9.71 -9.79
N ALA A 339 0.33 -10.93 -10.10
CA ALA A 339 0.10 -11.35 -11.48
C ALA A 339 -0.98 -10.52 -12.20
N SER A 340 -1.87 -9.85 -11.46
CA SER A 340 -2.81 -8.87 -12.02
C SER A 340 -2.18 -7.49 -12.27
N GLY A 341 -0.86 -7.35 -12.16
CA GLY A 341 -0.10 -6.10 -12.32
C GLY A 341 0.09 -5.32 -11.01
N SER A 342 0.52 -4.07 -11.15
CA SER A 342 0.73 -3.08 -10.11
C SER A 342 -0.55 -2.31 -9.82
N LEU A 343 -1.11 -2.47 -8.62
CA LEU A 343 -2.36 -1.85 -8.23
C LEU A 343 -2.17 -0.87 -7.07
N PRO A 344 -2.78 0.34 -7.12
CA PRO A 344 -2.79 1.21 -5.97
C PRO A 344 -3.64 0.57 -4.86
N VAL A 345 -3.09 0.57 -3.65
CA VAL A 345 -3.72 0.06 -2.44
C VAL A 345 -3.48 1.04 -1.30
N GLY A 346 -4.39 1.06 -0.33
CA GLY A 346 -4.22 1.88 0.85
C GLY A 346 -4.68 1.18 2.13
N ALA A 347 -4.45 1.86 3.24
CA ALA A 347 -5.05 1.50 4.51
C ALA A 347 -5.28 2.74 5.39
N SER A 348 -6.19 2.60 6.35
CA SER A 348 -6.39 3.54 7.45
C SER A 348 -6.41 2.73 8.74
N THR A 349 -5.38 2.94 9.55
CA THR A 349 -5.12 2.10 10.73
C THR A 349 -4.70 2.95 11.90
N PRO A 350 -5.15 2.62 13.13
CA PRO A 350 -4.54 3.15 14.34
C PRO A 350 -3.14 2.53 14.53
N SER A 351 -2.43 2.97 15.56
CA SER A 351 -1.23 2.25 16.01
C SER A 351 -1.57 0.80 16.40
N VAL A 352 -0.63 -0.11 16.21
CA VAL A 352 -0.79 -1.52 16.60
C VAL A 352 0.46 -1.96 17.35
N LEU A 353 0.26 -2.58 18.51
CA LEU A 353 1.33 -3.29 19.23
C LEU A 353 1.23 -4.78 18.92
N THR A 354 2.29 -5.32 18.32
CA THR A 354 2.39 -6.76 18.05
C THR A 354 2.80 -7.54 19.31
N GLY A 355 2.68 -8.87 19.25
CA GLY A 355 3.44 -9.73 20.15
C GLY A 355 4.93 -9.72 19.81
N PRO A 356 5.76 -10.45 20.58
CA PRO A 356 7.18 -10.61 20.26
C PRO A 356 7.36 -11.21 18.86
N VAL A 357 8.27 -10.64 18.09
CA VAL A 357 8.67 -11.12 16.76
C VAL A 357 10.18 -11.28 16.71
N SER A 358 10.63 -12.29 15.96
CA SER A 358 12.04 -12.49 15.69
C SER A 358 12.51 -11.53 14.59
N THR A 359 13.70 -10.96 14.76
CA THR A 359 14.30 -10.04 13.80
C THR A 359 15.61 -10.59 13.25
N LEU A 360 15.91 -10.20 12.02
CA LEU A 360 17.18 -10.46 11.36
C LEU A 360 17.73 -9.13 10.85
N PRO A 361 19.03 -8.82 11.02
CA PRO A 361 19.64 -7.65 10.42
C PRO A 361 19.40 -7.63 8.90
N HIS A 362 19.05 -6.47 8.34
CA HIS A 362 18.84 -6.34 6.91
C HIS A 362 20.20 -6.43 6.20
N ARG A 363 20.56 -7.61 5.71
CA ARG A 363 21.71 -7.77 4.81
C ARG A 363 21.28 -7.31 3.41
N PRO A 364 21.95 -6.30 2.82
CA PRO A 364 21.74 -6.02 1.41
C PRO A 364 22.00 -7.31 0.62
N LEU A 365 21.11 -7.65 -0.32
CA LEU A 365 21.44 -8.65 -1.33
C LEU A 365 22.75 -8.20 -1.99
N ALA A 366 23.78 -9.04 -1.93
CA ALA A 366 25.00 -8.77 -2.68
C ALA A 366 24.58 -8.55 -4.14
N PRO A 367 25.11 -7.50 -4.82
CA PRO A 367 24.81 -7.34 -6.24
C PRO A 367 25.15 -8.65 -6.95
N PRO A 368 24.33 -9.10 -7.92
CA PRO A 368 24.66 -10.29 -8.69
C PRO A 368 26.09 -10.16 -9.19
N ARG A 369 26.94 -11.16 -8.91
CA ARG A 369 28.31 -11.19 -9.44
C ARG A 369 28.19 -10.89 -10.93
N ALA A 370 28.88 -9.83 -11.38
CA ALA A 370 28.93 -9.47 -12.79
C ALA A 370 29.14 -10.75 -13.59
N ALA A 371 28.26 -10.98 -14.57
CA ALA A 371 28.36 -12.14 -15.45
C ALA A 371 29.82 -12.23 -15.93
N VAL A 372 30.41 -13.41 -15.76
CA VAL A 372 31.74 -13.73 -16.30
C VAL A 372 31.73 -13.24 -17.75
N PRO A 373 32.65 -12.35 -18.17
CA PRO A 373 32.64 -11.86 -19.54
C PRO A 373 32.73 -13.06 -20.47
N MET A 374 31.69 -13.23 -21.29
CA MET A 374 31.66 -14.23 -22.36
C MET A 374 32.97 -14.11 -23.16
N PRO A 375 33.68 -15.22 -23.42
CA PRO A 375 34.91 -15.16 -24.20
C PRO A 375 34.59 -14.55 -25.57
N ARG A 376 35.30 -13.47 -25.90
CA ARG A 376 35.22 -12.84 -27.22
C ARG A 376 35.56 -13.91 -28.25
N ARG A 377 34.60 -14.24 -29.13
CA ARG A 377 34.90 -15.02 -30.33
C ARG A 377 35.95 -14.27 -31.13
N GLU A 378 37.16 -14.79 -31.15
CA GLU A 378 38.17 -14.38 -32.11
C GLU A 378 37.59 -14.56 -33.52
N LYS A 379 37.58 -13.49 -34.31
CA LYS A 379 37.31 -13.57 -35.73
C LYS A 379 38.47 -14.36 -36.35
N GLY A 380 38.24 -15.65 -36.56
CA GLY A 380 39.10 -16.50 -37.36
C GLY A 380 39.26 -15.90 -38.75
N MET A 381 40.48 -15.49 -39.04
CA MET A 381 40.95 -15.07 -40.35
C MET A 381 41.26 -16.34 -41.16
N SER A 382 40.75 -16.34 -42.39
CA SER A 382 40.91 -17.29 -43.50
C SER A 382 42.21 -18.09 -43.60
N ARG A 383 42.08 -19.34 -44.06
CA ARG A 383 42.92 -20.13 -45.00
C ARG A 383 42.46 -21.60 -44.87
N THR A 384 42.07 -22.37 -45.88
CA THR A 384 42.34 -22.47 -47.33
C THR A 384 41.21 -23.27 -47.97
#